data_AF-A0A243AST6-F1
#
_entry.id   AF-A0A243AST6-F1
#
_cell.length_a   1.000
_cell.length_b   1.000
_cell.length_c   1.000
_cell.angle_alpha   90.00
_cell.angle_beta   90.00
_cell.angle_gamma   90.00
#
_symmetry.space_group_name_H-M   'P 1'
#
loop_
_entity.id
_entity.type
_entity.pdbx_description
1 polymer ?
#
loop_
_entity_poly.entity_id
_entity_poly.type
_entity_poly.pdbx_seq_one_letter_code
_entity_poly.pdbx_strand_id
1 'polypeptide(L)' 'KVDLLQNGQVIATQEVTEASGWKYEFKDLAAYDAEGKAYKYEVKEQAVDGYQTEVKGNDITNTKIGQTK' A
#
# COMPACT_ATOMS: atom_id res chain seq x y z
N LYS A 1 -0.22 6.11 4.53
CA LYS A 1 0.09 4.78 5.10
C LYS A 1 -0.19 3.74 4.01
N VAL A 2 0.60 2.67 3.96
CA VAL A 2 0.45 1.59 2.97
C VAL A 2 0.02 0.32 3.69
N ASP A 3 -1.11 -0.24 3.29
CA ASP A 3 -1.63 -1.50 3.79
C ASP A 3 -1.19 -2.64 2.87
N LEU A 4 -0.75 -3.75 3.45
CA LEU A 4 -0.53 -5.02 2.78
C LEU A 4 -1.77 -5.90 2.98
N LEU A 5 -2.34 -6.34 1.87
CA LEU A 5 -3.46 -7.25 1.83
C LEU A 5 -2.98 -8.64 1.40
N GLN A 6 -3.43 -9.66 2.10
CA GLN A 6 -3.28 -11.07 1.76
C GLN A 6 -4.67 -11.63 1.48
N ASN A 7 -4.91 -12.12 0.26
CA ASN A 7 -6.22 -12.61 -0.20
C ASN A 7 -7.36 -11.59 0.06
N GLY A 8 -7.07 -10.30 -0.08
CA GLY A 8 -8.04 -9.21 0.14
C GLY A 8 -8.21 -8.78 1.60
N GLN A 9 -7.50 -9.40 2.55
CA GLN A 9 -7.54 -9.01 3.96
C GLN A 9 -6.27 -8.25 4.36
N VAL A 10 -6.41 -7.11 5.05
CA VAL A 10 -5.26 -6.37 5.58
C VAL A 10 -4.55 -7.21 6.64
N ILE A 11 -3.26 -7.46 6.44
CA ILE A 11 -2.41 -8.22 7.38
C ILE A 11 -1.29 -7.38 8.00
N ALA A 12 -0.93 -6.26 7.36
CA ALA A 12 0.07 -5.32 7.88
C ALA A 12 -0.19 -3.91 7.36
N THR A 13 0.26 -2.91 8.11
CA THR A 13 0.23 -1.50 7.71
C THR A 13 1.58 -0.87 8.01
N GLN A 14 2.16 -0.20 7.01
CA GLN A 14 3.41 0.54 7.13
C GLN A 14 3.14 2.05 7.02
N GLU A 15 3.68 2.81 7.95
CA GLU A 15 3.73 4.27 7.81
C GLU A 15 4.90 4.65 6.91
N VAL A 16 4.61 5.48 5.91
CA VAL A 16 5.56 5.95 4.91
C VAL A 16 5.63 7.45 5.04
N THR A 17 6.83 7.97 5.23
CA THR A 17 7.07 9.40 5.47
C THR A 17 8.24 9.87 4.62
N GLU A 18 8.42 11.18 4.53
CA GLU A 18 9.62 11.76 3.93
C GLU A 18 10.90 11.26 4.62
N ALA A 19 10.86 11.04 5.95
CA ALA A 19 11.99 10.50 6.71
C ALA A 19 12.36 9.07 6.28
N SER A 20 11.41 8.28 5.79
CA SER A 20 11.68 6.96 5.18
C SER A 20 11.99 7.04 3.68
N GLY A 21 12.14 8.25 3.13
CA GLY A 21 12.37 8.49 1.70
C GLY A 21 11.22 8.01 0.82
N TRP A 22 10.00 8.01 1.35
CA TRP A 22 8.79 7.49 0.69
C TRP A 22 8.87 6.00 0.30
N LYS A 23 9.75 5.23 0.94
CA LYS A 23 9.90 3.78 0.72
C LYS A 23 9.21 2.99 1.81
N TYR A 24 8.74 1.80 1.43
CA TYR A 24 8.20 0.77 2.31
C TYR A 24 8.65 -0.61 1.85
N GLU A 25 8.65 -1.56 2.77
CA GLU A 25 9.02 -2.95 2.51
C GLU A 25 8.25 -3.86 3.46
N PHE A 26 7.73 -4.96 2.94
CA PHE A 26 7.16 -6.05 3.74
C PHE A 26 8.01 -7.29 3.52
N LYS A 27 8.59 -7.82 4.61
CA LYS A 27 9.48 -8.99 4.59
C LYS A 27 8.76 -10.22 5.13
N ASP A 28 9.34 -11.39 4.88
CA ASP A 28 8.92 -12.67 5.45
C ASP A 28 7.47 -13.06 5.13
N LEU A 29 7.01 -12.74 3.91
CA LEU A 29 5.68 -13.12 3.43
C LEU A 29 5.68 -14.58 2.95
N ALA A 30 4.80 -15.39 3.53
CA ALA A 30 4.61 -16.78 3.11
C ALA A 30 4.06 -16.82 1.68
N ALA A 31 4.56 -17.72 0.83
CA ALA A 31 4.03 -17.83 -0.52
C ALA A 31 2.72 -18.64 -0.59
N TYR A 32 2.49 -19.55 0.38
CA TYR A 32 1.37 -20.50 0.37
C TYR A 32 0.74 -20.65 1.76
N ASP A 33 -0.54 -20.98 1.80
CA ASP A 33 -1.25 -21.34 3.03
C ASP A 33 -0.96 -22.77 3.49
N ALA A 34 -1.55 -23.17 4.62
CA ALA A 34 -1.40 -24.50 5.19
C ALA A 34 -1.97 -25.62 4.29
N GLU A 35 -2.85 -25.28 3.33
CA GLU A 35 -3.43 -26.20 2.35
C GLU A 35 -2.61 -26.24 1.04
N GLY A 36 -1.56 -25.42 0.92
CA GLY A 36 -0.72 -25.31 -0.28
C GLY A 36 -1.26 -24.37 -1.36
N LYS A 37 -2.27 -23.54 -1.08
CA LYS A 37 -2.76 -22.52 -2.03
C LYS A 37 -1.91 -21.27 -1.96
N ALA A 38 -1.59 -20.70 -3.13
CA ALA A 38 -0.77 -19.49 -3.21
C ALA A 38 -1.50 -18.28 -2.63
N TYR A 39 -0.82 -17.49 -1.81
CA TYR A 39 -1.33 -16.21 -1.33
C TYR A 39 -1.26 -15.16 -2.43
N LYS A 40 -2.34 -14.39 -2.57
CA LYS A 40 -2.36 -13.18 -3.38
C LYS A 40 -2.05 -11.98 -2.49
N TYR A 41 -0.93 -11.31 -2.76
CA TYR A 41 -0.55 -10.09 -2.08
C TYR A 41 -0.85 -8.85 -2.91
N GLU A 42 -1.48 -7.87 -2.29
CA GLU A 42 -1.82 -6.58 -2.89
C GLU A 42 -1.47 -5.47 -1.90
N VAL A 43 -0.99 -4.33 -2.39
CA VAL A 43 -0.76 -3.15 -1.56
C VAL A 43 -1.83 -2.11 -1.84
N LYS A 44 -2.30 -1.43 -0.80
CA LYS A 44 -3.27 -0.34 -0.92
C LYS A 44 -2.83 0.84 -0.08
N GLU A 45 -2.76 2.01 -0.69
CA GLU A 45 -2.52 3.23 0.08
C GLU A 45 -3.83 3.70 0.74
N GLN A 46 -3.73 4.10 2.00
CA GLN A 46 -4.82 4.79 2.69
C GLN A 46 -4.95 6.21 2.16
N ALA A 47 -6.19 6.66 1.92
CA ALA A 47 -6.47 8.02 1.49
C ALA A 47 -5.78 9.03 2.41
N VAL A 48 -5.00 9.92 1.81
CA VAL A 48 -4.34 11.03 2.51
C VAL A 48 -5.15 12.29 2.24
N ASP A 49 -5.62 12.92 3.31
CA ASP A 49 -6.43 14.15 3.18
C ASP A 49 -5.65 15.24 2.42
N GLY A 50 -6.32 15.90 1.48
CA GLY A 50 -5.70 16.89 0.60
C GLY A 50 -4.85 16.32 -0.55
N TYR A 51 -4.85 15.01 -0.75
CA TYR A 51 -4.20 14.34 -1.88
C TYR A 51 -5.17 13.47 -2.66
N GLN A 52 -5.07 13.52 -3.99
CA GLN A 52 -5.77 12.61 -4.89
C GLN A 52 -4.80 11.50 -5.31
N THR A 53 -5.17 10.27 -4.98
CA THR A 53 -4.45 9.04 -5.35
C THR A 53 -4.91 8.53 -6.71
N GLU A 54 -3.98 8.35 -7.64
CA GLU A 54 -4.20 7.61 -8.89
C GLU A 54 -3.37 6.32 -8.88
N VAL A 55 -4.01 5.16 -9.11
CA VAL A 55 -3.35 3.86 -9.16
C VAL A 55 -3.34 3.36 -10.60
N LYS A 56 -2.14 3.13 -11.16
CA LYS A 56 -1.93 2.57 -12.50
C LYS A 56 -1.05 1.33 -12.41
N GLY A 57 -1.68 0.16 -12.38
CA GLY A 57 -0.98 -1.11 -12.18
C GLY A 57 -0.36 -1.17 -10.78
N ASN A 58 0.97 -1.10 -10.71
CA ASN A 58 1.74 -1.10 -9.46
C ASN A 58 2.22 0.30 -9.04
N ASP A 59 2.04 1.32 -9.89
CA ASP A 59 2.44 2.68 -9.59
C ASP A 59 1.30 3.45 -8.91
N ILE A 60 1.62 4.08 -7.78
CA ILE A 60 0.72 4.94 -7.02
C ILE A 60 1.22 6.38 -7.13
N THR A 61 0.43 7.25 -7.76
CA THR A 61 0.73 8.68 -7.89
C THR A 61 -0.16 9.48 -6.96
N ASN A 62 0.46 10.21 -6.03
CA ASN A 62 -0.22 11.16 -5.14
C ASN A 62 -0.11 12.58 -5.69
N THR A 63 -1.24 13.18 -6.06
CA THR A 63 -1.30 14.58 -6.48
C THR A 63 -1.89 15.42 -5.36
N LYS A 64 -1.14 16.40 -4.86
CA LYS A 64 -1.67 17.35 -3.87
C LYS A 64 -2.80 18.15 -4.51
N ILE A 65 -3.99 18.04 -3.95
CA ILE A 65 -5.15 18.79 -4.43
C ILE A 65 -4.93 20.24 -3.98
N GLY A 66 -4.52 21.10 -4.92
CA GLY A 66 -4.36 22.52 -4.64
C GLY A 66 -5.71 23.11 -4.27
N GLN A 67 -5.91 23.48 -3.01
CA GLN A 67 -6.97 24.41 -2.65
C GLN A 67 -6.58 25.78 -3.22
N THR A 68 -7.02 26.08 -4.44
CA THR A 68 -7.13 27.47 -4.89
C THR A 68 -8.10 28.18 -3.94
N LYS A 69 -7.54 29.04 -3.07
CA LYS A 69 -8.30 30.11 -2.43
C LYS A 69 -8.62 31.19 -3.46
#